data_AF-A0A920EZM7-F1
#
_entry.id   AF-A0A920EZM7-F1
#
_cell.length_a   1.000
_cell.length_b   1.000
_cell.length_c   1.000
_cell.angle_alpha   90.00
_cell.angle_beta   90.00
_cell.angle_gamma   90.00
#
_symmetry.space_group_name_H-M   'P 1'
#
loop_
_entity.id
_entity.type
_entity.pdbx_description
1 polymer ?
#
loop_
_entity_poly.entity_id
_entity_poly.type
_entity_poly.pdbx_seq_one_letter_code
_entity_poly.pdbx_strand_id
1 'polypeptide(L)'
;MDVNKIFFTEIEKVDDNIFAIGEAGIILSSRDGGTKWTQHKIAYTGLFTSFNFVNSETGLFVGHDSTIFRTEDRGKSFQKF
;
A
#
# COMPACT_ATOMS: atom_id res chain seq x y z
N MET A 1 0.01 3.96 16.59
CA MET A 1 1.35 4.08 15.97
C MET A 1 1.45 5.48 15.40
N ASP A 2 2.56 6.18 15.64
CA ASP A 2 2.80 7.51 15.09
C ASP A 2 3.34 7.36 13.66
N VAL A 3 2.55 7.78 12.66
CA VAL A 3 2.93 7.65 11.25
C VAL A 3 4.13 8.52 10.87
N ASN A 4 4.47 9.53 11.68
CA ASN A 4 5.63 10.39 11.47
C ASN A 4 6.97 9.71 11.79
N LYS A 5 6.94 8.45 12.26
CA LYS A 5 8.12 7.66 12.60
C LYS A 5 8.14 6.30 11.89
N ILE A 6 7.46 6.21 10.76
CA ILE A 6 7.37 4.98 9.96
C ILE A 6 8.38 5.02 8.83
N PHE A 7 9.10 3.92 8.66
CA PHE A 7 9.92 3.71 7.47
C PHE A 7 9.03 3.28 6.29
N PHE A 8 9.05 4.08 5.22
CA PHE A 8 8.42 3.76 3.96
C PHE A 8 9.46 3.16 3.01
N THR A 9 9.11 2.02 2.41
CA THR A 9 9.97 1.30 1.46
C THR A 9 9.74 1.75 0.03
N GLU A 10 8.50 2.06 -0.32
CA GLU A 10 8.13 2.43 -1.68
C GLU A 10 6.98 3.44 -1.68
N ILE A 11 7.04 4.34 -2.67
CA ILE A 11 5.98 5.30 -3.02
C ILE A 11 5.87 5.37 -4.54
N GLU A 12 4.68 5.18 -5.08
CA GLU A 12 4.44 5.23 -6.53
C GLU A 12 3.11 5.93 -6.82
N LYS A 13 3.09 6.69 -7.93
CA LYS A 13 1.84 7.21 -8.50
C LYS A 13 1.31 6.23 -9.53
N VAL A 14 0.08 5.79 -9.34
CA VAL A 14 -0.67 4.88 -10.21
C VAL A 14 -1.95 5.58 -10.65
N ASP A 15 -2.01 5.96 -11.93
CA ASP A 15 -2.99 6.91 -12.46
C ASP A 15 -3.05 8.19 -11.61
N ASP A 16 -4.22 8.53 -11.06
CA ASP A 16 -4.43 9.69 -10.21
C ASP A 16 -4.22 9.40 -8.72
N ASN A 17 -3.87 8.17 -8.35
CA ASN A 17 -3.64 7.78 -6.96
C ASN A 17 -2.15 7.71 -6.66
N ILE A 18 -1.75 8.11 -5.45
CA ILE A 18 -0.41 7.87 -4.93
C ILE A 18 -0.54 6.82 -3.84
N PHE A 19 0.30 5.77 -3.91
CA PHE A 19 0.39 4.73 -2.89
C PHE A 19 1.74 4.81 -2.20
N ALA A 20 1.75 4.58 -0.88
CA ALA A 20 2.98 4.42 -0.10
C ALA A 20 2.86 3.23 0.84
N ILE A 21 3.93 2.45 0.94
CA ILE A 21 3.99 1.21 1.72
C ILE A 21 5.24 1.17 2.60
N GLY A 22 5.25 0.31 3.62
CA GLY A 22 6.42 0.21 4.50
C GLY A 22 6.20 -0.69 5.72
N GLU A 23 6.82 -0.30 6.82
CA GLU A 23 6.78 -1.02 8.10
C GLU A 23 5.37 -1.09 8.69
N ALA A 24 5.19 -2.06 9.60
CA ALA A 24 3.96 -2.29 10.36
C ALA A 24 2.69 -2.50 9.48
N GLY A 25 2.88 -3.07 8.29
CA GLY A 25 1.82 -3.34 7.33
C GLY A 25 1.14 -2.08 6.80
N ILE A 26 1.85 -0.94 6.79
CA ILE A 26 1.26 0.31 6.34
C ILE A 26 1.00 0.28 4.84
N ILE A 27 -0.22 0.66 4.46
CA ILE A 27 -0.59 1.02 3.10
C ILE A 27 -1.32 2.36 3.20
N LEU A 28 -0.74 3.40 2.62
CA LEU A 28 -1.36 4.70 2.47
C LEU A 28 -1.76 4.93 1.01
N SER A 29 -2.86 5.63 0.80
CA SER A 29 -3.23 6.13 -0.51
C SER A 29 -3.69 7.59 -0.46
N SER A 30 -3.39 8.34 -1.52
CA SER A 30 -3.90 9.70 -1.73
C SER A 30 -4.52 9.81 -3.11
N ARG A 31 -5.62 10.56 -3.22
CA ARG A 31 -6.30 10.86 -4.50
C ARG A 31 -6.26 12.35 -4.85
N ASP A 32 -5.59 13.17 -4.03
CA ASP A 32 -5.54 14.63 -4.14
C ASP A 32 -4.09 15.14 -4.19
N GLY A 33 -3.23 14.37 -4.85
CA GLY A 33 -1.82 14.73 -5.07
C GLY A 33 -0.96 14.70 -3.81
N GLY A 34 -1.33 13.92 -2.79
CA GLY A 34 -0.58 13.79 -1.54
C GLY A 34 -0.98 14.82 -0.47
N THR A 35 -2.05 15.59 -0.68
CA THR A 35 -2.54 16.57 0.30
C THR A 35 -3.22 15.88 1.48
N LYS A 36 -3.99 14.82 1.21
CA LYS A 36 -4.61 13.95 2.21
C LYS A 36 -4.28 12.50 1.92
N TRP A 37 -4.11 11.74 3.00
CA TRP A 37 -3.77 10.33 2.95
C TRP A 37 -4.80 9.51 3.72
N THR A 38 -5.21 8.39 3.13
CA THR A 38 -6.05 7.38 3.76
C THR A 38 -5.20 6.16 4.06
N GLN A 39 -5.17 5.75 5.33
CA GLN A 39 -4.54 4.50 5.74
C GLN A 39 -5.53 3.34 5.59
N HIS A 40 -5.08 2.30 4.89
CA HIS A 40 -5.82 1.04 4.77
C HIS A 40 -5.40 0.08 5.87
N LYS A 41 -6.36 -0.35 6.69
CA LYS A 41 -6.12 -1.31 7.77
C LYS A 41 -6.27 -2.73 7.24
N ILE A 42 -5.23 -3.55 7.43
CA ILE A 42 -5.19 -4.94 7.02
C ILE A 42 -4.68 -5.82 8.16
N ALA A 43 -4.91 -7.13 8.07
CA ALA A 43 -4.41 -8.12 9.03
C ALA A 43 -2.94 -8.51 8.75
N TYR A 44 -2.05 -7.51 8.73
CA TYR A 44 -0.61 -7.68 8.54
C TYR A 44 0.13 -6.57 9.27
N THR A 45 1.24 -6.92 9.94
CA THR A 45 2.06 -5.99 10.72
C THR A 45 3.55 -6.09 10.36
N GLY A 46 3.89 -6.78 9.27
CA GLY A 46 5.27 -6.92 8.79
C GLY A 46 5.70 -5.77 7.89
N LEU A 47 6.84 -5.93 7.21
CA LEU A 47 7.38 -4.95 6.28
C LEU A 47 6.92 -5.28 4.86
N PHE A 48 6.16 -4.38 4.24
CA PHE A 48 6.02 -4.39 2.79
C PHE A 48 7.31 -3.92 2.14
N THR A 49 7.81 -4.65 1.15
CA THR A 49 9.08 -4.38 0.49
C THR A 49 8.92 -3.80 -0.89
N SER A 50 7.83 -4.14 -1.59
CA SER A 50 7.50 -3.54 -2.88
C SER A 50 6.02 -3.73 -3.25
N PHE A 51 5.53 -2.96 -4.22
CA PHE A 51 4.26 -3.21 -4.89
C PHE A 51 4.33 -2.88 -6.39
N ASN A 52 3.37 -3.40 -7.16
CA ASN A 52 3.20 -3.03 -8.55
C ASN A 52 1.75 -3.20 -9.00
N PHE A 53 1.30 -2.34 -9.93
CA PHE A 53 -0.01 -2.46 -10.56
C PHE A 53 0.14 -3.08 -11.95
N VAL A 54 -0.51 -4.23 -12.16
CA VAL A 54 -0.54 -4.91 -13.47
C VAL A 54 -1.49 -4.24 -14.45
N ASN A 55 -2.46 -3.48 -13.93
CA ASN A 55 -3.34 -2.57 -14.65
C ASN A 55 -3.91 -1.55 -13.66
N SER A 56 -4.77 -0.63 -14.10
CA SER A 56 -5.32 0.43 -13.24
C SER A 56 -6.15 -0.05 -12.04
N GLU A 57 -6.68 -1.27 -12.09
CA GLU A 57 -7.54 -1.86 -11.04
C GLU A 57 -6.77 -2.84 -10.15
N THR A 58 -5.88 -3.64 -10.74
CA THR A 58 -5.23 -4.77 -10.07
C THR A 58 -3.79 -4.46 -9.71
N GLY A 59 -3.45 -4.63 -8.43
CA GLY A 59 -2.10 -4.48 -7.93
C GLY A 59 -1.72 -5.54 -6.90
N LEU A 60 -0.42 -5.85 -6.85
CA LEU A 60 0.18 -6.81 -5.93
C LEU A 60 1.16 -6.10 -5.01
N PHE A 61 1.08 -6.43 -3.73
CA PHE A 61 1.85 -5.85 -2.65
C PHE A 61 2.58 -6.98 -1.95
N VAL A 62 3.91 -6.93 -1.92
CA VAL A 62 4.75 -8.01 -1.40
C VAL A 62 5.53 -7.55 -0.18
N GLY A 63 5.79 -8.48 0.74
CA GLY A 63 6.51 -8.18 1.97
C GLY A 63 7.19 -9.40 2.57
N HIS A 64 7.83 -9.17 3.71
CA HIS A 64 8.43 -10.23 4.50
C HIS A 64 7.42 -11.33 4.89
N ASP A 65 7.94 -12.48 5.31
CA ASP A 65 7.15 -13.64 5.76
C ASP A 65 6.24 -14.23 4.67
N SER A 66 6.75 -14.24 3.43
CA SER A 66 6.02 -14.72 2.24
C SER A 66 4.66 -14.03 2.06
N THR A 67 4.60 -12.74 2.38
CA THR A 67 3.35 -11.99 2.36
C THR A 67 3.06 -11.45 0.96
N ILE A 68 1.86 -11.74 0.46
CA ILE A 68 1.31 -11.13 -0.75
C ILE A 68 -0.10 -10.64 -0.44
N PHE A 69 -0.35 -9.38 -0.74
CA PHE A 69 -1.68 -8.77 -0.77
C PHE A 69 -2.01 -8.35 -2.19
N ARG A 70 -3.29 -8.39 -2.52
CA ARG A 70 -3.83 -7.98 -3.81
C ARG A 70 -4.96 -6.99 -3.63
N THR A 71 -4.96 -5.97 -4.47
CA THR A 71 -6.16 -5.18 -4.75
C THR A 71 -6.67 -5.52 -6.14
N GLU A 72 -7.98 -5.49 -6.32
CA GLU A 72 -8.66 -5.64 -7.62
C GLU A 72 -9.62 -4.47 -7.88
N ASP A 73 -9.51 -3.39 -7.09
CA ASP A 73 -10.43 -2.26 -7.07
C ASP A 73 -9.71 -0.90 -6.94
N ARG A 74 -8.54 -0.77 -7.56
CA ARG A 74 -7.68 0.44 -7.55
C ARG A 74 -7.23 0.83 -6.14
N GLY A 75 -6.90 -0.16 -5.32
CA GLY A 75 -6.45 0.05 -3.95
C GLY A 75 -7.53 0.58 -3.00
N LYS A 76 -8.80 0.25 -3.23
CA LYS A 76 -9.89 0.53 -2.26
C LYS A 76 -9.98 -0.57 -1.21
N SER A 77 -9.62 -1.80 -1.55
CA SER A 77 -9.52 -2.94 -0.65
C SER A 77 -8.32 -3.83 -0.98
N PHE A 78 -7.87 -4.58 0.03
CA PHE A 78 -6.69 -5.44 -0.05
C PHE A 78 -7.03 -6.80 0.56
N GLN A 79 -6.78 -7.86 -0.20
CA GLN A 79 -7.01 -9.23 0.19
C GLN A 79 -5.67 -9.95 0.25
N LYS A 80 -5.45 -10.73 1.31
CA LYS A 80 -4.28 -11.61 1.38
C LYS A 80 -4.46 -12.74 0.37
N PHE A 81 -3.40 -13.05 -0.38
CA PHE A 81 -3.35 -14.26 -1.21
C PHE A 81 -3.25 -15.53 -0.35
#